data_AF-A0A380ANJ4-F1
#
_entry.id   AF-A0A380ANJ4-F1
#
_cell.length_a   1.000
_cell.length_b   1.000
_cell.length_c   1.000
_cell.angle_alpha   90.00
_cell.angle_beta   90.00
_cell.angle_gamma   90.00
#
_symmetry.space_group_name_H-M   'P 1'
#
loop_
_entity.id
_entity.type
_entity.pdbx_description
1 polymer ?
#
loop_
_entity_poly.entity_id
_entity_poly.type
_entity_poly.pdbx_seq_one_letter_code
_entity_poly.pdbx_strand_id
1 'polypeptide(L)' 'MPTRIIDDALPESAIGLSLATLTQHFQRSVIEKTLVECEMNWAATARKLELDSGNLHRLAKRLNMK' A
#
# COMPACT_ATOMS: atom_id res chain seq x y z
N MET A 1 24.10 -3.17 -6.03
CA MET A 1 22.86 -3.87 -6.42
C MET A 1 22.19 -4.35 -5.14
N PRO A 2 21.05 -3.79 -4.70
CA PRO A 2 20.24 -4.46 -3.70
C PRO A 2 19.30 -5.44 -4.42
N THR A 3 19.37 -6.69 -3.97
CA THR A 3 18.64 -7.86 -4.46
C THR A 3 17.19 -7.82 -3.99
N ARG A 4 16.26 -7.94 -4.96
CA ARG A 4 14.94 -8.60 -4.93
C ARG A 4 14.24 -8.78 -3.57
N ILE A 5 13.07 -8.15 -3.42
CA ILE A 5 11.92 -8.71 -2.66
C ILE A 5 10.65 -8.37 -3.46
N ILE A 6 10.35 -9.18 -4.47
CA ILE A 6 8.97 -9.37 -4.91
C ILE A 6 8.46 -10.55 -4.08
N ASP A 7 8.19 -10.30 -2.81
CA ASP A 7 7.37 -11.18 -1.98
C ASP A 7 5.93 -10.68 -2.12
N ASP A 8 5.30 -11.02 -3.24
CA ASP A 8 3.85 -10.80 -3.45
C ASP A 8 3.16 -12.12 -3.81
N ALA A 9 3.71 -13.24 -3.29
CA ALA A 9 2.88 -14.40 -3.08
C ALA A 9 1.98 -14.06 -1.89
N LEU A 10 0.68 -13.94 -2.15
CA LEU A 10 -0.35 -13.88 -1.12
C LEU A 10 0.02 -14.93 -0.07
N PRO A 11 0.31 -14.57 1.19
CA PRO A 11 0.84 -15.52 2.14
C PRO A 11 -0.14 -16.70 2.22
N GLU A 12 0.35 -17.93 2.42
CA GLU A 12 -0.54 -19.11 2.49
C GLU A 12 -1.62 -18.95 3.58
N SER A 13 -1.36 -18.10 4.58
CA SER A 13 -2.33 -17.62 5.59
C SER A 13 -3.47 -16.77 5.05
N ALA A 14 -3.40 -16.32 3.80
CA ALA A 14 -4.43 -15.58 3.10
C ALA A 14 -5.50 -16.49 2.48
N ILE A 15 -5.23 -17.80 2.40
CA ILE A 15 -6.23 -18.80 2.02
C ILE A 15 -7.25 -18.88 3.17
N GLY A 16 -8.41 -18.23 2.98
CA GLY A 16 -9.47 -18.09 3.98
C GLY A 16 -9.79 -16.65 4.38
N LEU A 17 -8.99 -15.67 3.93
CA LEU A 17 -9.32 -14.25 4.11
C LEU A 17 -10.35 -13.79 3.08
N SER A 18 -11.19 -12.85 3.49
CA SER A 18 -12.16 -12.23 2.58
C SER A 18 -11.46 -11.42 1.49
N LEU A 19 -12.09 -11.30 0.32
CA LEU A 19 -11.61 -10.44 -0.77
C LEU A 19 -11.35 -9.00 -0.30
N ALA A 20 -12.17 -8.50 0.64
CA ALA A 20 -11.99 -7.20 1.25
C ALA A 20 -10.64 -7.09 1.97
N THR A 21 -10.27 -8.10 2.75
CA THR A 21 -8.98 -8.15 3.47
C THR A 21 -7.81 -8.21 2.50
N LEU A 22 -7.89 -9.04 1.46
CA LEU A 22 -6.84 -9.14 0.44
C LEU A 22 -6.64 -7.81 -0.29
N THR A 23 -7.75 -7.15 -0.62
CA THR A 23 -7.72 -5.84 -1.27
C THR A 23 -7.12 -4.78 -0.34
N GLN A 24 -7.38 -4.85 0.96
CA GLN A 24 -6.76 -3.96 1.94
C GLN A 24 -5.25 -4.16 2.03
N HIS A 25 -4.77 -5.41 2.04
CA HIS A 25 -3.34 -5.71 2.01
C HIS A 25 -2.68 -5.17 0.73
N PHE A 26 -3.28 -5.43 -0.43
CA PHE A 26 -2.77 -4.92 -1.69
C PHE A 26 -2.71 -3.39 -1.72
N GLN A 27 -3.79 -2.72 -1.29
CA GLN A 27 -3.83 -1.25 -1.20
C GLN A 27 -2.71 -0.72 -0.30
N ARG A 28 -2.51 -1.35 0.87
CA ARG A 28 -1.43 -0.99 1.80
C ARG A 28 -0.06 -1.10 1.12
N SER A 29 0.23 -2.25 0.50
CA SER A 29 1.52 -2.51 -0.14
C SER A 29 1.81 -1.55 -1.29
N VAL A 30 0.81 -1.21 -2.11
CA VAL A 30 0.96 -0.23 -3.19
C VAL A 30 1.29 1.15 -2.63
N ILE A 31 0.60 1.58 -1.58
CA ILE A 31 0.83 2.88 -0.94
C ILE A 31 2.21 2.94 -0.30
N GLU A 32 2.61 1.92 0.47
CA GLU A 32 3.95 1.84 1.07
C GLU A 32 5.06 1.91 0.02
N LYS A 33 4.96 1.12 -1.05
CA LYS A 33 5.95 1.13 -2.14
C LYS A 33 6.05 2.51 -2.79
N THR A 34 4.90 3.10 -3.11
CA THR A 34 4.86 4.42 -3.75
C THR A 34 5.36 5.52 -2.81
N LEU A 35 5.06 5.41 -1.51
CA LEU A 35 5.52 6.35 -0.49
C LEU A 35 7.04 6.30 -0.32
N VAL A 36 7.63 5.11 -0.35
CA VAL A 36 9.09 4.94 -0.33
C VAL A 36 9.73 5.54 -1.59
N GLU A 37 9.15 5.31 -2.77
CA GLU A 37 9.62 5.92 -4.03
C GLU A 37 9.46 7.45 -4.04
N CYS A 38 8.50 7.98 -3.30
CA CYS A 38 8.25 9.41 -3.15
C CYS A 38 8.93 10.01 -1.91
N GLU A 39 9.92 9.35 -1.31
CA GLU A 39 10.68 9.86 -0.15
C GLU A 39 9.78 10.26 1.04
N MET A 40 8.78 9.45 1.36
CA MET A 40 7.79 9.72 2.41
C MET A 40 6.90 10.95 2.15
N ASN A 41 6.91 11.48 0.92
CA ASN A 41 6.06 12.60 0.54
C ASN A 41 4.66 12.12 0.14
N TRP A 42 3.72 12.24 1.08
CA TRP A 42 2.32 11.89 0.87
C TRP A 42 1.65 12.63 -0.30
N ALA A 43 2.01 13.90 -0.56
CA ALA A 43 1.43 14.65 -1.66
C ALA A 43 1.94 14.15 -3.01
N ALA A 44 3.22 13.83 -3.12
CA ALA A 44 3.80 13.23 -4.32
C ALA A 44 3.25 11.81 -4.55
N THR A 45 3.10 11.03 -3.48
CA THR A 45 2.49 9.69 -3.49
C THR A 45 1.05 9.75 -4.00
N ALA A 46 0.25 10.70 -3.49
CA ALA A 46 -1.13 10.89 -3.91
C ALA A 46 -1.22 11.25 -5.40
N ARG A 47 -0.38 12.19 -5.87
CA ARG A 47 -0.29 12.52 -7.30
C ARG A 47 0.08 11.32 -8.17
N LYS A 48 1.02 10.49 -7.71
CA LYS A 48 1.48 9.30 -8.44
C LYS A 48 0.43 8.19 -8.48
N LEU A 49 -0.43 8.10 -7.46
CA LEU A 49 -1.56 7.18 -7.40
C LEU A 49 -2.85 7.77 -8.00
N GLU A 50 -2.81 8.98 -8.56
CA GLU A 50 -3.98 9.72 -9.06
C GLU A 50 -5.08 9.91 -7.99
N LEU A 51 -4.66 10.00 -6.73
CA LEU A 51 -5.52 10.22 -5.57
C LEU A 51 -5.34 11.64 -5.04
N ASP A 52 -6.37 12.14 -4.36
CA ASP A 52 -6.23 13.31 -3.51
C ASP A 52 -5.46 12.96 -2.23
N SER A 53 -4.63 13.88 -1.74
CA SER A 53 -3.80 13.68 -0.55
C SER A 53 -4.65 13.41 0.71
N GLY A 54 -5.81 14.06 0.84
CA GLY A 54 -6.76 13.83 1.93
C GLY A 54 -7.43 12.46 1.83
N ASN A 55 -7.77 12.01 0.63
CA ASN A 55 -8.27 10.64 0.41
C ASN A 55 -7.23 9.59 0.77
N LEU A 56 -5.98 9.79 0.35
CA LEU A 56 -4.88 8.89 0.65
C LEU A 56 -4.63 8.79 2.16
N HIS A 57 -4.61 9.91 2.88
CA HIS A 57 -4.42 9.93 4.33
C HIS A 57 -5.55 9.19 5.08
N ARG A 58 -6.80 9.40 4.65
CA ARG A 58 -7.96 8.67 5.20
C ARG A 58 -7.85 7.17 4.94
N LEU A 59 -7.41 6.80 3.74
CA LEU A 59 -7.26 5.41 3.35
C LEU A 59 -6.12 4.74 4.13
N ALA A 60 -4.98 5.41 4.30
CA ALA A 60 -3.87 4.95 5.14
C ALA A 60 -4.31 4.75 6.61
N LYS A 61 -5.06 5.70 7.17
CA LYS A 61 -5.62 5.58 8.52
C LYS A 61 -6.59 4.40 8.65
N ARG A 62 -7.43 4.17 7.64
CA ARG A 62 -8.37 3.03 7.59
C ARG A 62 -7.64 1.69 7.49
N LEU A 63 -6.49 1.67 6.81
CA LEU A 63 -5.62 0.50 6.67
C LEU A 63 -4.68 0.29 7.88
N ASN A 64 -4.83 1.07 8.96
CA ASN A 64 -3.93 1.07 10.14
C ASN A 64 -2.44 1.22 9.76
N MET A 65 -2.16 2.05 8.76
CA MET A 65 -0.79 2.45 8.41
C MET A 65 -0.37 3.57 9.35
N LYS A 66 0.79 3.44 10.01
CA LYS A 66 1.29 4.35 11.04
C LYS A 66 2.57 5.02 10.58
#